data_AF-A0A1Z5T0Y7-F1
#
_entry.id   AF-A0A1Z5T0Y7-F1
#
_cell.length_a   1.000
_cell.length_b   1.000
_cell.length_c   1.000
_cell.angle_alpha   90.00
_cell.angle_beta   90.00
_cell.angle_gamma   90.00
#
_symmetry.space_group_name_H-M   'P 1'
#
loop_
_entity.id
_entity.type
_entity.pdbx_description
1 polymer ?
#
loop_
_entity_poly.entity_id
_entity_poly.type
_entity_poly.pdbx_seq_one_letter_code
_entity_poly.pdbx_strand_id
1 'polypeptide(L)'
;MSSLRRLSSQPLNHDTGQAYRAGSVAAYNSVDKRFKGIGLGCICVGYMVVVYYVPMLGYVMVSFRHSFTNNFAWTGRIEEFWTRDVTETVDPIPGRFDGNGGVSRYVSYPGTGLDGELVGWNAFSWFIVWMCICKGVGVTGRVVYISIGLPIVIMIILLGRGVSLPNAIDGIRLYWGEFNGSQLAGGALWQAATGQVFYSTGVGFGYFQGYASYNSASYR
;
A
#
# COMPACT_ATOMS: atom_id res chain seq x y z
N MET A 1 -35.15 -6.96 -17.10
CA MET A 1 -34.93 -5.50 -16.94
C MET A 1 -34.78 -5.04 -15.48
N SER A 2 -35.29 -5.76 -14.47
CA SER A 2 -35.14 -5.42 -13.04
C SER A 2 -33.82 -5.89 -12.40
N SER A 3 -33.11 -6.85 -13.01
CA SER A 3 -31.80 -7.34 -12.56
C SER A 3 -30.64 -6.41 -13.00
N LEU A 4 -30.74 -5.78 -14.17
CA LEU A 4 -29.72 -4.85 -14.70
C LEU A 4 -29.63 -3.51 -13.95
N ARG A 5 -30.69 -3.10 -13.25
CA ARG A 5 -30.68 -1.87 -12.43
C ARG A 5 -29.98 -2.03 -11.07
N ARG A 6 -29.63 -3.24 -10.64
CA ARG A 6 -28.96 -3.51 -9.36
C ARG A 6 -27.47 -3.82 -9.47
N LEU A 7 -26.97 -4.03 -10.68
CA LEU A 7 -25.54 -4.09 -11.00
C LEU A 7 -24.84 -2.72 -10.90
N SER A 8 -25.59 -1.62 -10.69
CA SER A 8 -25.02 -0.27 -10.61
C SER A 8 -24.67 0.16 -9.18
N SER A 9 -25.00 -0.63 -8.15
CA SER A 9 -24.78 -0.25 -6.75
C SER A 9 -23.57 -0.94 -6.10
N GLN A 10 -22.95 -1.92 -6.75
CA GLN A 10 -21.77 -2.60 -6.24
C GLN A 10 -20.61 -2.52 -7.24
N PRO A 11 -19.34 -2.53 -6.76
CA PRO A 11 -18.19 -2.44 -7.66
C PRO A 11 -18.19 -3.64 -8.62
N LEU A 12 -18.00 -3.41 -9.92
CA LEU A 12 -17.99 -4.43 -10.98
C LEU A 12 -17.17 -5.69 -10.64
N ASN A 13 -16.08 -5.50 -9.91
CA ASN A 13 -15.18 -6.55 -9.45
C ASN A 13 -15.82 -7.50 -8.42
N HIS A 14 -16.66 -6.96 -7.54
CA HIS A 14 -17.38 -7.74 -6.53
C HIS A 14 -18.44 -8.63 -7.20
N ASP A 15 -19.24 -8.06 -8.11
CA ASP A 15 -20.33 -8.78 -8.78
C ASP A 15 -19.81 -9.91 -9.68
N THR A 16 -18.71 -9.66 -10.40
CA THR A 16 -18.08 -10.69 -11.25
C THR A 16 -17.49 -11.83 -10.41
N GLY A 17 -16.87 -11.51 -9.26
CA GLY A 17 -16.34 -12.52 -8.34
C GLY A 17 -17.43 -13.37 -7.70
N GLN A 18 -18.51 -12.73 -7.23
CA GLN A 18 -19.65 -13.41 -6.59
C GLN A 18 -20.48 -14.23 -7.59
N ALA A 19 -20.69 -13.73 -8.81
CA ALA A 19 -21.48 -14.41 -9.84
C ALA A 19 -20.81 -15.69 -10.36
N TYR A 20 -19.49 -15.64 -10.61
CA TYR A 20 -18.76 -16.77 -11.19
C TYR A 20 -18.06 -17.67 -10.16
N ARG A 21 -18.00 -17.24 -8.88
CA ARG A 21 -17.35 -17.98 -7.76
C ARG A 21 -15.94 -18.46 -8.11
N ALA A 22 -15.19 -17.61 -8.81
CA ALA A 22 -13.88 -17.96 -9.33
C ALA A 22 -12.89 -16.78 -9.21
N GLY A 23 -11.59 -17.09 -9.18
CA GLY A 23 -10.54 -16.07 -9.17
C GLY A 23 -10.53 -15.22 -10.44
N SER A 24 -9.81 -14.09 -10.43
CA SER A 24 -9.82 -13.06 -11.49
C SER A 24 -9.75 -13.62 -12.92
N VAL A 25 -8.81 -14.52 -13.21
CA VAL A 25 -8.62 -15.12 -14.55
C VAL A 25 -9.83 -15.94 -14.99
N ALA A 26 -10.37 -16.78 -14.12
CA ALA A 26 -11.51 -17.64 -14.41
C ALA A 26 -12.81 -16.84 -14.51
N ALA A 27 -12.95 -15.79 -13.69
CA ALA A 27 -14.10 -14.90 -13.73
C ALA A 27 -14.16 -14.13 -15.06
N TYR A 28 -13.05 -13.51 -15.49
CA TYR A 28 -13.01 -12.80 -16.79
C TYR A 28 -13.13 -13.73 -18.00
N ASN A 29 -12.55 -14.94 -17.94
CA ASN A 29 -12.72 -15.94 -19.00
C ASN A 29 -14.17 -16.44 -19.14
N SER A 30 -14.94 -16.43 -18.05
CA SER A 30 -16.36 -16.79 -18.07
C SER A 30 -17.25 -15.70 -18.66
N VAL A 31 -16.82 -14.45 -18.64
CA VAL A 31 -17.49 -13.33 -19.34
C VAL A 31 -17.25 -13.42 -20.85
N ASP A 32 -15.97 -13.47 -21.27
CA ASP A 32 -15.56 -13.74 -22.64
C ASP A 32 -14.13 -14.32 -22.64
N LYS A 33 -13.86 -15.33 -23.47
CA LYS A 33 -12.53 -15.93 -23.63
C LYS A 33 -11.45 -14.90 -24.00
N ARG A 34 -11.81 -13.82 -24.69
CA ARG A 34 -10.92 -12.70 -25.05
C ARG A 34 -10.47 -11.89 -23.83
N PHE A 35 -11.25 -11.87 -22.76
CA PHE A 35 -10.95 -11.11 -21.54
C PHE A 35 -10.08 -11.86 -20.54
N LYS A 36 -9.67 -13.10 -20.82
CA LYS A 36 -8.71 -13.85 -20.00
C LYS A 36 -7.42 -13.05 -19.71
N GLY A 37 -6.97 -12.25 -20.68
CA GLY A 37 -5.79 -11.38 -20.53
C GLY A 37 -5.94 -10.33 -19.42
N ILE A 38 -7.16 -9.82 -19.18
CA ILE A 38 -7.44 -8.84 -18.12
C ILE A 38 -7.20 -9.46 -16.75
N GLY A 39 -7.67 -10.69 -16.54
CA GLY A 39 -7.46 -11.40 -15.28
C GLY A 39 -5.99 -11.72 -15.00
N LEU A 40 -5.20 -12.03 -16.04
CA LEU A 40 -3.75 -12.20 -15.91
C LEU A 40 -3.07 -10.87 -15.57
N GLY A 41 -3.51 -9.77 -16.21
CA GLY A 41 -3.06 -8.41 -15.89
C GLY A 41 -3.26 -8.07 -14.41
N CYS A 42 -4.42 -8.40 -13.83
CA CYS A 42 -4.67 -8.22 -12.40
C CYS A 42 -3.65 -8.96 -11.52
N ILE A 43 -3.25 -10.19 -11.90
CA ILE A 43 -2.23 -10.96 -11.17
C ILE A 43 -0.86 -10.29 -11.28
N CYS A 44 -0.47 -9.84 -12.48
CA CYS A 44 0.79 -9.13 -12.69
C CYS A 44 0.86 -7.85 -11.86
N VAL A 45 -0.22 -7.06 -11.83
CA VAL A 45 -0.32 -5.85 -10.99
C VAL A 45 -0.19 -6.22 -9.51
N GLY A 46 -0.93 -7.24 -9.05
CA GLY A 46 -0.81 -7.73 -7.67
C GLY A 46 0.61 -8.16 -7.31
N TYR A 47 1.31 -8.84 -8.22
CA TYR A 47 2.71 -9.21 -8.03
C TYR A 47 3.63 -7.98 -7.91
N MET A 48 3.51 -7.00 -8.82
CA MET A 48 4.30 -5.76 -8.76
C MET A 48 4.12 -5.03 -7.43
N VAL A 49 2.88 -5.01 -6.91
CA VAL A 49 2.54 -4.38 -5.63
C VAL A 49 3.26 -5.07 -4.47
N VAL A 50 3.24 -6.41 -4.48
CA VAL A 50 3.93 -7.21 -3.45
C VAL A 50 5.44 -6.95 -3.46
N VAL A 51 6.07 -6.80 -4.63
CA VAL A 51 7.53 -6.58 -4.73
C VAL A 51 8.00 -5.34 -3.96
N TYR A 52 7.21 -4.26 -3.90
CA TYR A 52 7.61 -3.06 -3.16
C TYR A 52 6.99 -2.97 -1.75
N TYR A 53 5.76 -3.47 -1.54
CA TYR A 53 5.12 -3.38 -0.22
C TYR A 53 5.78 -4.30 0.82
N VAL A 54 6.26 -5.48 0.40
CA VAL A 54 6.91 -6.42 1.31
C VAL A 54 8.15 -5.76 1.95
N PRO A 55 9.13 -5.23 1.19
CA PRO A 55 10.25 -4.49 1.77
C PRO A 55 9.86 -3.35 2.72
N MET A 56 8.77 -2.62 2.43
CA MET A 56 8.28 -1.57 3.32
C MET A 56 7.88 -2.10 4.70
N LEU A 57 7.31 -3.31 4.78
CA LEU A 57 7.03 -3.95 6.07
C LEU A 57 8.33 -4.18 6.86
N GLY A 58 9.42 -4.56 6.18
CA GLY A 58 10.75 -4.66 6.79
C GLY A 58 11.18 -3.37 7.48
N TYR A 59 11.07 -2.23 6.80
CA TYR A 59 11.42 -0.91 7.36
C TYR A 59 10.59 -0.56 8.60
N VAL A 60 9.29 -0.89 8.57
CA VAL A 60 8.40 -0.69 9.72
C VAL A 60 8.78 -1.59 10.88
N MET A 61 9.18 -2.85 10.62
CA MET A 61 9.59 -3.78 11.67
C MET A 61 10.90 -3.35 12.35
N VAL A 62 11.87 -2.83 11.59
CA VAL A 62 13.10 -2.24 12.15
C VAL A 62 12.74 -1.04 13.05
N SER A 63 11.91 -0.13 12.54
CA SER A 63 11.45 1.04 13.32
C SER A 63 10.67 0.63 14.58
N PHE A 64 9.83 -0.41 14.48
CA PHE A 64 9.07 -0.97 15.59
C PHE A 64 9.98 -1.56 16.66
N ARG A 65 11.01 -2.33 16.28
CA ARG A 65 12.03 -2.82 17.22
C ARG A 65 12.71 -1.65 17.96
N HIS A 66 13.11 -0.60 17.25
CA HIS A 66 13.74 0.58 17.83
C HIS A 66 12.78 1.46 18.66
N SER A 67 11.47 1.22 18.61
CA SER A 67 10.50 1.93 19.47
C SER A 67 10.53 1.49 20.94
N PHE A 68 11.15 0.33 21.24
CA PHE A 68 11.24 -0.21 22.60
C PHE A 68 12.46 0.28 23.39
N THR A 69 13.27 1.19 22.84
CA THR A 69 14.45 1.73 23.52
C THR A 69 14.10 2.98 24.35
N ASN A 70 14.70 3.13 25.53
CA ASN A 70 14.43 4.23 26.48
C ASN A 70 14.70 5.65 25.92
N ASN A 71 15.51 5.75 24.87
CA ASN A 71 15.59 6.91 23.99
C ASN A 71 15.31 6.41 22.57
N PHE A 72 14.37 7.03 21.86
CA PHE A 72 14.08 6.63 20.49
C PHE A 72 15.35 6.76 19.64
N ALA A 73 15.67 5.73 18.87
CA ALA A 73 16.91 5.67 18.08
C ALA A 73 17.04 6.80 17.05
N TRP A 74 15.92 7.40 16.66
CA TRP A 74 15.85 8.50 15.69
C TRP A 74 15.86 9.90 16.32
N THR A 75 15.89 10.04 17.65
CA THR A 75 15.87 11.36 18.32
C THR A 75 17.12 12.16 17.94
N GLY A 76 16.94 13.28 17.24
CA GLY A 76 18.03 14.17 16.82
C GLY A 76 18.88 13.65 15.64
N ARG A 77 18.52 12.51 15.05
CA ARG A 77 19.27 11.85 13.97
C ARG A 77 18.38 11.15 12.94
N ILE A 78 17.21 11.71 12.62
CA ILE A 78 16.19 11.02 11.80
C ILE A 78 16.70 10.60 10.40
N GLU A 79 17.47 11.47 9.73
CA GLU A 79 18.03 11.17 8.41
C GLU A 79 19.10 10.07 8.49
N GLU A 80 19.96 10.14 9.51
CA GLU A 80 20.99 9.13 9.75
C GLU A 80 20.36 7.79 10.15
N PHE A 81 19.31 7.80 10.98
CA PHE A 81 18.57 6.61 11.34
C PHE A 81 17.95 5.94 10.11
N TRP A 82 17.32 6.72 9.23
CA TRP A 82 16.74 6.18 8.01
C TRP A 82 17.80 5.56 7.09
N THR A 83 18.91 6.26 6.87
CA THR A 83 19.95 5.86 5.91
C THR A 83 20.88 4.77 6.45
N ARG A 84 21.20 4.78 7.74
CA ARG A 84 22.17 3.85 8.35
C ARG A 84 21.50 2.67 9.05
N ASP A 85 20.40 2.88 9.76
CA ASP A 85 19.80 1.85 10.61
C ASP A 85 18.61 1.14 9.94
N VAL A 86 17.82 1.84 9.11
CA VAL A 86 16.62 1.24 8.48
C VAL A 86 16.90 0.65 7.11
N THR A 87 17.68 1.36 6.30
CA THR A 87 17.91 0.99 4.89
C THR A 87 19.34 0.55 4.60
N GLU A 88 20.24 0.65 5.59
CA GLU A 88 21.69 0.36 5.47
C GLU A 88 22.30 0.86 4.16
N THR A 89 21.86 2.05 3.71
CA THR A 89 22.27 2.62 2.42
C THR A 89 23.76 2.91 2.41
N VAL A 90 24.46 2.33 1.44
CA VAL A 90 25.86 2.66 1.17
C VAL A 90 25.91 4.01 0.47
N ASP A 91 26.75 4.91 0.98
CA ASP A 91 26.89 6.25 0.41
C ASP A 91 27.27 6.17 -1.08
N PRO A 92 26.62 6.98 -1.94
CA PRO A 92 26.95 7.01 -3.35
C PRO A 92 28.36 7.57 -3.55
N ILE A 93 29.10 6.99 -4.50
CA ILE A 93 30.39 7.54 -4.93
C ILE A 93 30.08 8.75 -5.82
N PRO A 94 30.43 9.98 -5.39
CA PRO A 94 30.05 11.18 -6.12
C PRO A 94 30.68 11.20 -7.52
N GLY A 95 29.92 11.70 -8.48
CA GLY A 95 30.40 11.94 -9.83
C GLY A 95 31.44 13.06 -9.83
N ARG A 96 32.36 13.02 -10.80
CA ARG A 96 33.39 14.03 -10.97
C ARG A 96 33.21 14.71 -12.33
N PHE A 97 33.34 16.02 -12.35
CA PHE A 97 33.44 16.80 -13.58
C PHE A 97 34.91 17.05 -13.91
N ASP A 98 35.24 17.04 -15.19
CA ASP A 98 36.50 17.54 -15.72
C ASP A 98 36.54 19.08 -15.58
N GLY A 99 37.73 19.67 -15.50
CA GLY A 99 37.95 21.11 -15.37
C GLY A 99 37.35 21.94 -16.51
N ASN A 100 37.00 21.30 -17.63
CA ASN A 100 36.32 21.89 -18.78
C ASN A 100 34.79 21.69 -18.78
N GLY A 101 34.19 21.23 -17.68
CA GLY A 101 32.73 21.06 -17.55
C GLY A 101 32.18 19.76 -18.15
N GLY A 102 33.04 18.86 -18.66
CA GLY A 102 32.64 17.51 -19.09
C GLY A 102 32.46 16.57 -17.89
N VAL A 103 31.58 15.56 -18.00
CA VAL A 103 31.45 14.53 -16.95
C VAL A 103 32.60 13.54 -17.07
N SER A 104 33.51 13.50 -16.09
CA SER A 104 34.61 12.53 -16.07
C SER A 104 34.24 11.22 -15.37
N ARG A 105 33.29 11.26 -14.43
CA ARG A 105 32.73 10.07 -13.76
C ARG A 105 31.28 10.32 -13.37
N TYR A 106 30.38 9.40 -13.73
CA TYR A 106 29.00 9.41 -13.25
C TYR A 106 28.91 8.89 -11.81
N VAL A 107 27.89 9.34 -11.07
CA VAL A 107 27.60 8.84 -9.71
C VAL A 107 27.41 7.32 -9.77
N SER A 108 28.05 6.61 -8.86
CA SER A 108 27.93 5.15 -8.75
C SER A 108 27.32 4.78 -7.40
N TYR A 109 26.38 3.83 -7.41
CA TYR A 109 25.71 3.30 -6.24
C TYR A 109 26.18 1.86 -5.99
N PRO A 110 27.26 1.66 -5.19
CA PRO A 110 27.83 0.34 -4.98
C PRO A 110 27.00 -0.54 -4.04
N GLY A 111 26.04 0.03 -3.31
CA GLY A 111 25.18 -0.67 -2.35
C GLY A 111 24.13 -1.56 -3.01
N THR A 112 24.54 -2.66 -3.63
CA THR A 112 23.64 -3.69 -4.20
C THR A 112 23.54 -4.93 -3.32
N GLY A 113 24.03 -4.86 -2.07
CA GLY A 113 23.98 -5.95 -1.12
C GLY A 113 22.56 -6.25 -0.66
N LEU A 114 22.33 -7.50 -0.26
CA LEU A 114 21.13 -7.87 0.49
C LEU A 114 21.38 -7.62 1.97
N ASP A 115 20.58 -6.74 2.56
CA ASP A 115 20.55 -6.55 4.01
C ASP A 115 19.90 -7.78 4.68
N GLY A 116 20.69 -8.46 5.52
CA GLY A 116 20.26 -9.68 6.20
C GLY A 116 19.17 -9.46 7.24
N GLU A 117 19.16 -8.32 7.94
CA GLU A 117 18.13 -7.97 8.91
C GLU A 117 16.80 -7.73 8.19
N LEU A 118 16.80 -6.96 7.11
CA LEU A 118 15.60 -6.74 6.30
C LEU A 118 15.10 -8.04 5.68
N VAL A 119 15.97 -8.90 5.14
CA VAL A 119 15.56 -10.22 4.63
C VAL A 119 14.89 -11.05 5.73
N GLY A 120 15.45 -11.03 6.95
CA GLY A 120 14.87 -11.70 8.12
C GLY A 120 13.48 -11.18 8.47
N TRP A 121 13.30 -9.85 8.57
CA TRP A 121 12.00 -9.25 8.84
C TRP A 121 10.97 -9.54 7.74
N ASN A 122 11.37 -9.50 6.48
CA ASN A 122 10.51 -9.85 5.36
C ASN A 122 10.07 -11.32 5.40
N ALA A 123 10.99 -12.24 5.69
CA ALA A 123 10.66 -13.66 5.86
C ALA A 123 9.69 -13.88 7.02
N PHE A 124 9.88 -13.17 8.14
CA PHE A 124 8.96 -13.20 9.27
C PHE A 124 7.57 -12.67 8.90
N SER A 125 7.46 -11.53 8.22
CA SER A 125 6.19 -11.00 7.74
C SER A 125 5.46 -11.99 6.82
N TRP A 126 6.17 -12.64 5.90
CA TRP A 126 5.60 -13.69 5.05
C TRP A 126 5.13 -14.91 5.82
N PHE A 127 5.86 -15.31 6.86
CA PHE A 127 5.44 -16.39 7.75
C PHE A 127 4.12 -16.06 8.46
N ILE A 128 3.97 -14.83 8.96
CA ILE A 128 2.71 -14.37 9.56
C ILE A 128 1.57 -14.34 8.54
N VAL A 129 1.81 -13.81 7.33
CA VAL A 129 0.81 -13.83 6.24
C VAL A 129 0.39 -15.26 5.92
N TRP A 130 1.35 -16.18 5.83
CA TRP A 130 1.08 -17.60 5.62
C TRP A 130 0.21 -18.18 6.74
N MET A 131 0.52 -17.90 8.01
CA MET A 131 -0.30 -18.33 9.17
C MET A 131 -1.75 -17.82 9.10
N CYS A 132 -1.96 -16.59 8.61
CA CYS A 132 -3.28 -15.99 8.46
C CYS A 132 -4.12 -16.60 7.32
N ILE A 133 -3.47 -17.19 6.32
CA ILE A 133 -4.12 -17.71 5.10
C ILE A 133 -4.19 -19.24 5.10
N CYS A 134 -3.24 -19.95 5.75
CA CYS A 134 -3.08 -21.41 5.63
C CYS A 134 -4.32 -22.21 6.06
N LYS A 135 -5.15 -21.66 6.97
CA LYS A 135 -6.41 -22.25 7.42
C LYS A 135 -7.65 -21.77 6.64
N GLY A 136 -7.43 -21.08 5.52
CA GLY A 136 -8.46 -20.58 4.63
C GLY A 136 -9.14 -19.29 5.10
N VAL A 137 -10.09 -18.82 4.28
CA VAL A 137 -10.75 -17.51 4.41
C VAL A 137 -11.51 -17.30 5.72
N GLY A 138 -11.90 -18.38 6.41
CA GLY A 138 -12.57 -18.29 7.72
C GLY A 138 -11.66 -17.78 8.82
N VAL A 139 -10.39 -18.22 8.85
CA VAL A 139 -9.39 -17.70 9.80
C VAL A 139 -8.94 -16.31 9.39
N THR A 140 -8.69 -16.10 8.09
CA THR A 140 -8.35 -14.78 7.55
C THR A 140 -9.39 -13.73 7.96
N GLY A 141 -10.69 -14.03 7.80
CA GLY A 141 -11.77 -13.12 8.19
C GLY A 141 -11.79 -12.78 9.68
N ARG A 142 -11.43 -13.73 10.56
CA ARG A 142 -11.31 -13.46 12.01
C ARG A 142 -10.15 -12.54 12.34
N VAL A 143 -8.99 -12.77 11.72
CA VAL A 143 -7.79 -11.93 11.90
C VAL A 143 -8.07 -10.49 11.43
N VAL A 144 -8.85 -10.34 10.36
CA VAL A 144 -9.21 -9.03 9.78
C VAL A 144 -9.93 -8.12 10.78
N TYR A 145 -10.77 -8.65 11.68
CA TYR A 145 -11.41 -7.82 12.70
C TYR A 145 -10.40 -7.12 13.60
N ILE A 146 -9.31 -7.80 13.96
CA ILE A 146 -8.24 -7.22 14.76
C ILE A 146 -7.41 -6.26 13.91
N SER A 147 -7.02 -6.67 12.70
CA SER A 147 -6.14 -5.85 11.85
C SER A 147 -6.78 -4.58 11.32
N ILE A 148 -8.12 -4.50 11.25
CA ILE A 148 -8.85 -3.26 10.94
C ILE A 148 -9.16 -2.48 12.22
N GLY A 149 -9.58 -3.15 13.29
CA GLY A 149 -9.95 -2.50 14.54
C GLY A 149 -8.79 -1.76 15.21
N LEU A 150 -7.60 -2.38 15.23
CA LEU A 150 -6.43 -1.81 15.91
C LEU A 150 -5.95 -0.49 15.27
N PRO A 151 -5.79 -0.38 13.93
CA PRO A 151 -5.49 0.91 13.30
C PRO A 151 -6.52 2.00 13.59
N ILE A 152 -7.83 1.67 13.62
CA ILE A 152 -8.88 2.65 13.95
C ILE A 152 -8.69 3.18 15.38
N VAL A 153 -8.44 2.30 16.35
CA VAL A 153 -8.19 2.70 17.74
C VAL A 153 -6.95 3.57 17.84
N ILE A 154 -5.84 3.18 17.20
CA ILE A 154 -4.60 3.97 17.19
C ILE A 154 -4.84 5.35 16.55
N MET A 155 -5.56 5.41 15.44
CA MET A 155 -5.91 6.68 14.77
C MET A 155 -6.68 7.62 15.71
N ILE A 156 -7.62 7.10 16.50
CA ILE A 156 -8.36 7.91 17.48
C ILE A 156 -7.43 8.43 18.57
N ILE A 157 -6.51 7.60 19.08
CA ILE A 157 -5.53 8.00 20.09
C ILE A 157 -4.58 9.08 19.54
N LEU A 158 -4.05 8.86 18.34
CA LEU A 158 -3.14 9.81 17.68
C LEU A 158 -3.84 11.12 17.35
N LEU A 159 -5.11 11.08 16.93
CA LEU A 159 -5.92 12.28 16.74
C LEU A 159 -6.11 13.03 18.05
N GLY A 160 -6.52 12.35 19.12
CA GLY A 160 -6.67 12.93 20.45
C GLY A 160 -5.39 13.57 20.96
N ARG A 161 -4.25 12.90 20.76
CA ARG A 161 -2.93 13.46 21.09
C ARG A 161 -2.58 14.65 20.21
N GLY A 162 -2.82 14.55 18.90
CA GLY A 162 -2.54 15.60 17.92
C GLY A 162 -3.26 16.90 18.24
N VAL A 163 -4.56 16.84 18.58
CA VAL A 163 -5.34 18.03 18.95
C VAL A 163 -4.97 18.60 20.33
N SER A 164 -4.36 17.79 21.21
CA SER A 164 -3.87 18.24 22.53
C SER A 164 -2.53 18.98 22.49
N LEU A 165 -1.82 18.95 21.35
CA LEU A 165 -0.53 19.62 21.20
C LEU A 165 -0.70 21.13 21.03
N PRO A 166 0.26 21.94 21.52
CA PRO A 166 0.25 23.36 21.26
C PRO A 166 0.30 23.61 19.73
N ASN A 167 -0.41 24.65 19.29
CA ASN A 167 -0.51 25.04 17.87
C ASN A 167 -1.24 24.04 16.95
N ALA A 168 -1.94 23.03 17.48
CA ALA A 168 -2.73 22.10 16.66
C ALA A 168 -3.78 22.81 15.79
N ILE A 169 -4.31 23.94 16.27
CA ILE A 169 -5.29 24.74 15.54
C ILE A 169 -4.77 25.31 14.23
N ASP A 170 -3.47 25.60 14.13
CA ASP A 170 -2.88 26.16 12.91
C ASP A 170 -2.82 25.11 11.80
N GLY A 171 -2.46 23.86 12.15
CA GLY A 171 -2.53 22.74 11.22
C GLY A 171 -3.96 22.44 10.74
N ILE A 172 -4.93 22.52 11.64
CA ILE A 172 -6.36 22.34 11.28
C ILE A 172 -6.84 23.45 10.35
N ARG A 173 -6.47 24.71 10.63
CA ARG A 173 -6.81 25.85 9.77
C ARG A 173 -6.15 25.76 8.41
N LEU A 174 -4.88 25.33 8.34
CA LEU A 174 -4.20 25.10 7.07
C LEU A 174 -4.91 24.03 6.24
N TYR A 175 -5.33 22.92 6.87
CA TYR A 175 -5.98 21.82 6.16
C TYR A 175 -7.43 22.11 5.73
N TRP A 176 -8.21 22.84 6.55
CA TRP A 176 -9.66 23.03 6.35
C TRP A 176 -10.07 24.46 5.98
N GLY A 177 -9.28 25.46 6.34
CA GLY A 177 -9.58 26.88 6.19
C GLY A 177 -8.96 27.54 4.97
N GLU A 178 -7.89 26.97 4.40
CA GLU A 178 -7.26 27.49 3.17
C GLU A 178 -7.89 26.86 1.93
N PHE A 179 -8.84 27.56 1.30
CA PHE A 179 -9.42 27.14 0.03
C PHE A 179 -8.76 27.84 -1.15
N ASN A 180 -8.03 27.08 -1.98
CA ASN A 180 -7.44 27.59 -3.21
C ASN A 180 -8.19 27.11 -4.46
N GLY A 181 -9.34 27.75 -4.73
CA GLY A 181 -10.20 27.41 -5.87
C GLY A 181 -9.55 27.57 -7.24
N SER A 182 -8.50 28.38 -7.37
CA SER A 182 -7.77 28.55 -8.64
C SER A 182 -7.10 27.25 -9.12
N GLN A 183 -6.73 26.36 -8.19
CA GLN A 183 -6.12 25.07 -8.53
C GLN A 183 -7.10 24.09 -9.20
N LEU A 184 -8.42 24.27 -9.01
CA LEU A 184 -9.45 23.41 -9.61
C LEU A 184 -9.52 23.54 -11.14
N ALA A 185 -9.03 24.65 -11.70
CA ALA A 185 -8.92 24.82 -13.14
C ALA A 185 -7.78 24.01 -13.77
N GLY A 186 -6.82 23.54 -12.97
CA GLY A 186 -5.67 22.76 -13.43
C GLY A 186 -6.00 21.28 -13.61
N GLY A 187 -5.72 20.73 -14.80
CA GLY A 187 -5.92 19.30 -15.08
C GLY A 187 -5.07 18.36 -14.21
N ALA A 188 -3.90 18.83 -13.74
CA ALA A 188 -3.03 18.05 -12.86
C ALA A 188 -3.67 17.71 -11.51
N LEU A 189 -4.49 18.62 -10.95
CA LEU A 189 -5.20 18.37 -9.70
C LEU A 189 -6.23 17.24 -9.87
N TRP A 190 -6.98 17.25 -10.96
CA TRP A 190 -7.95 16.20 -11.28
C TRP A 190 -7.29 14.86 -11.58
N GLN A 191 -6.14 14.85 -12.25
CA GLN A 191 -5.34 13.65 -12.46
C GLN A 191 -4.86 13.07 -11.11
N ALA A 192 -4.35 13.90 -10.21
CA ALA A 192 -3.91 13.49 -8.88
C ALA A 192 -5.09 12.95 -8.04
N ALA A 193 -6.23 13.63 -8.04
CA ALA A 193 -7.43 13.21 -7.33
C ALA A 193 -7.98 11.88 -7.85
N THR A 194 -8.07 11.72 -9.18
CA THR A 194 -8.52 10.48 -9.82
C THR A 194 -7.55 9.33 -9.52
N GLY A 195 -6.25 9.59 -9.58
CA GLY A 195 -5.21 8.63 -9.20
C GLY A 195 -5.35 8.19 -7.74
N GLN A 196 -5.56 9.12 -6.82
CA GLN A 196 -5.78 8.81 -5.40
C GLN A 196 -6.98 7.89 -5.20
N VAL A 197 -8.14 8.20 -5.80
CA VAL A 197 -9.35 7.38 -5.65
C VAL A 197 -9.14 5.99 -6.25
N PHE A 198 -8.49 5.93 -7.42
CA PHE A 198 -8.18 4.68 -8.12
C PHE A 198 -7.29 3.76 -7.29
N TYR A 199 -6.16 4.27 -6.77
CA TYR A 199 -5.22 3.50 -5.96
C TYR A 199 -5.74 3.20 -4.54
N SER A 200 -6.49 4.12 -3.92
CA SER A 200 -7.11 3.91 -2.59
C SER A 200 -8.18 2.81 -2.64
N THR A 201 -8.98 2.80 -3.71
CA THR A 201 -9.98 1.74 -3.89
C THR A 201 -9.33 0.44 -4.34
N GLY A 202 -8.21 0.50 -5.07
CA GLY A 202 -7.47 -0.64 -5.66
C GLY A 202 -8.30 -1.43 -6.67
N VAL A 203 -9.03 -0.69 -7.51
CA VAL A 203 -9.78 -1.26 -8.63
C VAL A 203 -8.82 -1.92 -9.61
N GLY A 204 -9.08 -3.18 -9.99
CA GLY A 204 -8.30 -3.91 -11.00
C GLY A 204 -7.15 -4.75 -10.45
N PHE A 205 -7.00 -4.86 -9.13
CA PHE A 205 -5.96 -5.65 -8.47
C PHE A 205 -6.39 -7.10 -8.20
N GLY A 206 -7.62 -7.47 -8.55
CA GLY A 206 -8.13 -8.85 -8.47
C GLY A 206 -8.53 -9.34 -7.08
N TYR A 207 -8.17 -8.65 -6.00
CA TYR A 207 -8.47 -9.11 -4.64
C TYR A 207 -9.96 -9.03 -4.28
N PHE A 208 -10.71 -8.02 -4.77
CA PHE A 208 -12.16 -7.97 -4.55
C PHE A 208 -12.89 -9.13 -5.22
N GLN A 209 -12.49 -9.51 -6.43
CA GLN A 209 -13.00 -10.69 -7.13
C GLN A 209 -12.72 -11.94 -6.31
N GLY A 210 -11.49 -12.07 -5.79
CA GLY A 210 -11.08 -13.16 -4.92
C GLY A 210 -11.95 -13.27 -3.68
N TYR A 211 -12.11 -12.18 -2.91
CA TYR A 211 -12.95 -12.18 -1.71
C TYR A 211 -14.43 -12.42 -2.01
N ALA A 212 -14.96 -11.78 -3.05
CA ALA A 212 -16.36 -11.92 -3.46
C ALA A 212 -16.71 -13.36 -3.90
N SER A 213 -15.74 -14.12 -4.42
CA SER A 213 -15.95 -15.52 -4.82
C SER A 213 -16.30 -16.48 -3.67
N TYR A 214 -15.95 -16.10 -2.44
CA TYR A 214 -16.30 -16.84 -1.22
C TYR A 214 -17.62 -16.39 -0.59
N ASN A 215 -18.21 -15.30 -1.08
CA ASN A 215 -19.50 -14.84 -0.59
C ASN A 215 -20.62 -15.73 -1.16
N SER A 216 -21.61 -16.05 -0.35
CA SER A 216 -22.83 -16.68 -0.86
C SER A 216 -23.48 -15.74 -1.87
N ALA A 217 -23.85 -16.23 -3.05
CA ALA A 217 -24.71 -15.49 -3.96
C ALA A 217 -25.98 -15.13 -3.19
N SER A 218 -26.18 -13.85 -2.93
CA SER A 218 -27.35 -13.37 -2.21
C SER A 218 -28.53 -13.31 -3.18
N TYR A 219 -28.98 -14.49 -3.65
CA TYR A 219 -30.37 -14.77 -4.07
C TYR A 219 -30.54 -16.22 -4.54
N ARG A 220 -31.46 -16.94 -3.88
CA ARG A 220 -32.54 -17.65 -4.59
C ARG A 220 -33.66 -16.64 -4.79
#